data_AF-A0A9D9SWF4-F1
#
_entry.id   AF-A0A9D9SWF4-F1
#
_cell.length_a   1.000
_cell.length_b   1.000
_cell.length_c   1.000
_cell.angle_alpha   90.00
_cell.angle_beta   90.00
_cell.angle_gamma   90.00
#
_symmetry.space_group_name_H-M   'P 1'
#
loop_
_entity.id
_entity.type
_entity.pdbx_description
1 polymer ?
#
loop_
_entity_poly.entity_id
_entity_poly.type
_entity_poly.pdbx_seq_one_letter_code
_entity_poly.pdbx_strand_id
1 'polypeptide(L)'
;MKHLSKSLFLLPLLVLFVACGKKNDLSAESALSAIIAKNDNIISFGHISPLQLLNKSGVQKLPKINLLVGAQIALWEKGIDLERPIYYAVEGLNVAQDMTTYAVLNIKNKDSLNDVIAEMGYTLEKHADFMYYQENDVTFGYDDHILIMLVKTGDYDGKTLLAQTFETAKGDLSEGKVADILATEGDLVSGMSIERIFKQSNPLIGNLTEKQKNELSELTNDGYIQSALTFENGEMRWTSKNLYSDELKDRFYTEKGPISGVKNRLKGGNAWMGFALNIDMKKTNDFINEFAPNFFKEIAKNLSSEAKLLMLSLGDKALSKLLSGEFAVVKTGNATRTLDMTQNFSGFIGNGSDKSLLPMIMDIAAQKNNDFNDLTENVQFTNRPGYVAFKAKEDNDNRPVKLPAFATNFGKSSIYFFVDFQEMSKQINLPYDLQIVGLFDYLFIDGTRDETIMVIKAKDPNKNILQQIADFYMKQFTSAQNDLAY
;
A
#
# COMPACT_ATOMS: atom_id res chain seq x y z
N MET A 1 55.12 40.53 20.38
CA MET A 1 53.97 41.38 20.00
C MET A 1 52.88 40.49 19.42
N LYS A 2 51.63 40.67 19.84
CA LYS A 2 50.34 40.21 19.24
C LYS A 2 50.14 38.69 18.99
N HIS A 3 49.16 38.15 19.73
CA HIS A 3 47.98 37.38 19.27
C HIS A 3 47.91 36.96 17.79
N LEU A 4 47.39 35.80 17.37
CA LEU A 4 46.43 34.83 17.94
C LEU A 4 46.89 33.40 17.50
N SER A 5 46.31 32.24 17.83
CA SER A 5 45.07 31.90 18.54
C SER A 5 45.21 30.66 19.47
N LYS A 6 44.54 29.53 19.15
CA LYS A 6 44.46 28.26 19.90
C LYS A 6 44.13 27.09 18.96
N SER A 7 44.40 25.88 19.44
CA SER A 7 43.74 24.61 19.08
C SER A 7 44.10 23.93 17.74
N LEU A 8 45.09 23.02 17.77
CA LEU A 8 45.11 21.84 16.89
C LEU A 8 45.95 20.69 17.47
N PHE A 9 45.53 20.12 18.60
CA PHE A 9 46.16 18.92 19.19
C PHE A 9 45.15 18.15 20.05
N LEU A 10 44.32 17.30 19.42
CA LEU A 10 43.57 16.17 20.00
C LEU A 10 42.59 15.56 18.97
N LEU A 11 43.11 14.79 18.02
CA LEU A 11 42.37 13.77 17.25
C LEU A 11 43.43 12.88 16.57
N PRO A 12 43.79 11.74 17.18
CA PRO A 12 43.07 10.50 16.86
C PRO A 12 42.96 9.55 18.06
N LEU A 13 41.88 9.66 18.84
CA LEU A 13 41.53 8.67 19.88
C LEU A 13 40.02 8.41 19.94
N LEU A 14 39.35 8.55 18.80
CA LEU A 14 37.87 8.50 18.66
C LEU A 14 37.43 7.49 17.58
N VAL A 15 38.30 6.51 17.28
CA VAL A 15 38.06 5.42 16.29
C VAL A 15 38.15 4.03 16.96
N LEU A 16 38.16 3.97 18.30
CA LEU A 16 38.25 2.72 19.08
C LEU A 16 36.95 2.39 19.86
N PHE A 17 35.81 3.00 19.49
CA PHE A 17 34.50 2.76 20.12
C PHE A 17 33.40 2.24 19.17
N VAL A 18 33.79 1.56 18.07
CA VAL A 18 32.85 0.77 17.23
C VAL A 18 32.97 -0.74 17.52
N ALA A 19 33.51 -1.09 18.70
CA ALA A 19 33.67 -2.47 19.17
C ALA A 19 33.26 -2.63 20.64
N CYS A 20 32.10 -2.09 21.00
CA CYS A 20 31.33 -2.53 22.16
C CYS A 20 29.99 -3.04 21.65
N GLY A 21 29.75 -4.35 21.76
CA GLY A 21 28.42 -4.89 21.51
C GLY A 21 27.41 -4.18 22.41
N LYS A 22 26.30 -3.73 21.82
CA LYS A 22 25.15 -3.30 22.63
C LYS A 22 24.80 -4.46 23.55
N LYS A 23 24.79 -4.25 24.86
CA LYS A 23 23.96 -5.10 25.72
C LYS A 23 22.53 -4.92 25.20
N ASN A 24 21.91 -6.01 24.75
CA ASN A 24 20.52 -6.00 24.30
C ASN A 24 19.63 -5.63 25.49
N ASP A 25 19.30 -4.34 25.60
CA ASP A 25 18.13 -3.89 26.34
C ASP A 25 16.92 -4.34 25.52
N LEU A 26 16.15 -5.30 26.05
CA LEU A 26 15.18 -6.06 25.27
C LEU A 26 13.94 -5.22 24.96
N SER A 27 14.01 -4.43 23.89
CA SER A 27 12.87 -3.69 23.35
C SER A 27 12.02 -4.55 22.43
N ALA A 28 10.77 -4.15 22.22
CA ALA A 28 9.86 -4.81 21.26
C ALA A 28 10.40 -4.81 19.82
N GLU A 29 11.13 -3.76 19.42
CA GLU A 29 11.81 -3.65 18.12
C GLU A 29 12.89 -4.72 17.96
N SER A 30 13.81 -4.80 18.93
CA SER A 30 14.88 -5.81 18.94
C SER A 30 14.32 -7.23 19.04
N ALA A 31 13.28 -7.44 19.83
CA ALA A 31 12.61 -8.73 19.99
C ALA A 31 11.98 -9.20 18.66
N LEU A 32 11.22 -8.33 17.99
CA LEU A 32 10.64 -8.64 16.68
C LEU A 32 11.73 -8.85 15.63
N SER A 33 12.77 -8.02 15.62
CA SER A 33 13.92 -8.15 14.72
C SER A 33 14.60 -9.52 14.85
N ALA A 34 14.78 -10.03 16.08
CA ALA A 34 15.32 -11.37 16.32
C ALA A 34 14.36 -12.50 15.92
N ILE A 35 13.05 -12.32 16.17
CA ILE A 35 12.01 -13.26 15.69
C ILE A 35 12.03 -13.37 14.16
N ILE A 36 12.13 -12.27 13.42
CA ILE A 36 12.21 -12.26 11.95
C ILE A 36 13.51 -12.90 11.43
N ALA A 37 14.63 -12.74 12.17
CA ALA A 37 15.94 -13.28 11.80
C ALA A 37 16.02 -14.81 11.86
N LYS A 38 15.19 -15.45 12.69
CA LYS A 38 15.17 -16.92 12.86
C LYS A 38 13.92 -17.59 12.27
N ASN A 39 12.90 -16.84 11.88
CA ASN A 39 11.67 -17.37 11.28
C ASN A 39 11.51 -16.93 9.81
N ASP A 40 11.86 -17.83 8.90
CA ASP A 40 11.72 -17.65 7.44
C ASP A 40 10.28 -17.76 6.91
N ASN A 41 9.30 -18.08 7.76
CA ASN A 41 7.91 -18.11 7.37
C ASN A 41 7.22 -16.73 7.53
N ILE A 42 7.84 -15.75 8.19
CA ILE A 42 7.29 -14.40 8.35
C ILE A 42 7.33 -13.66 7.01
N ILE A 43 6.15 -13.48 6.41
CA ILE A 43 5.94 -12.83 5.11
C ILE A 43 5.73 -11.32 5.21
N SER A 44 5.24 -10.84 6.36
CA SER A 44 4.94 -9.43 6.60
C SER A 44 5.28 -9.04 8.03
N PHE A 45 5.77 -7.83 8.25
CA PHE A 45 6.14 -7.32 9.57
C PHE A 45 6.12 -5.80 9.58
N GLY A 46 6.22 -5.17 10.75
CA GLY A 46 6.33 -3.72 10.85
C GLY A 46 5.91 -3.20 12.21
N HIS A 47 5.38 -1.99 12.23
CA HIS A 47 4.90 -1.37 13.46
C HIS A 47 3.71 -0.42 13.24
N ILE A 48 3.02 -0.11 14.32
CA ILE A 48 1.92 0.85 14.37
C ILE A 48 2.01 1.66 15.67
N SER A 49 1.75 2.96 15.59
CA SER A 49 1.75 3.87 16.74
C SER A 49 0.33 4.23 17.16
N PRO A 50 -0.40 3.35 17.90
CA PRO A 50 -1.83 3.53 18.16
C PRO A 50 -2.15 4.79 18.96
N LEU A 51 -1.32 5.15 19.95
CA LEU A 51 -1.50 6.36 20.73
C LEU A 51 -1.25 7.62 19.88
N GLN A 52 -0.27 7.59 18.97
CA GLN A 52 -0.01 8.70 18.05
C GLN A 52 -1.17 8.89 17.07
N LEU A 53 -1.68 7.82 16.46
CA LEU A 53 -2.89 7.84 15.63
C LEU A 53 -4.08 8.41 16.40
N LEU A 54 -4.29 7.97 17.63
CA LEU A 54 -5.39 8.44 18.46
C LEU A 54 -5.26 9.93 18.82
N ASN A 55 -4.06 10.38 19.17
CA ASN A 55 -3.75 11.79 19.45
C ASN A 55 -3.94 12.66 18.19
N LYS A 56 -3.46 12.20 17.02
CA LYS A 56 -3.64 12.84 15.71
C LYS A 56 -5.09 12.90 15.26
N SER A 57 -5.91 11.89 15.61
CA SER A 57 -7.36 11.89 15.37
C SER A 57 -8.13 12.85 16.28
N GLY A 58 -7.55 13.24 17.42
CA GLY A 58 -8.18 14.10 18.42
C GLY A 58 -9.42 13.52 19.11
N VAL A 59 -9.83 12.27 18.87
CA VAL A 59 -11.11 11.73 19.39
C VAL A 59 -11.17 11.65 20.92
N GLN A 60 -10.03 11.58 21.61
CA GLN A 60 -9.95 11.73 23.08
C GLN A 60 -10.50 13.07 23.58
N LYS A 61 -10.57 14.10 22.74
CA LYS A 61 -11.14 15.42 23.10
C LYS A 61 -12.67 15.40 23.11
N LEU A 62 -13.30 14.31 22.65
CA LEU A 62 -14.75 14.16 22.57
C LEU A 62 -15.26 13.49 23.85
N PRO A 63 -16.07 14.15 24.70
CA PRO A 63 -16.40 13.66 26.04
C PRO A 63 -16.96 12.23 26.08
N LYS A 64 -17.89 11.88 25.17
CA LYS A 64 -18.50 10.54 25.10
C LYS A 64 -17.48 9.44 24.77
N ILE A 65 -16.51 9.72 23.89
CA ILE A 65 -15.47 8.75 23.50
C ILE A 65 -14.40 8.67 24.59
N ASN A 66 -14.01 9.80 25.17
CA ASN A 66 -13.01 9.84 26.23
C ASN A 66 -13.42 9.04 27.48
N LEU A 67 -14.72 9.06 27.82
CA LEU A 67 -15.26 8.27 28.94
C LEU A 67 -15.12 6.74 28.74
N LEU A 68 -15.10 6.26 27.50
CA LEU A 68 -14.98 4.83 27.18
C LEU A 68 -13.52 4.44 26.87
N VAL A 69 -12.89 5.18 25.95
CA VAL A 69 -11.57 4.86 25.40
C VAL A 69 -10.45 5.41 26.28
N GLY A 70 -10.61 6.62 26.82
CA GLY A 70 -9.59 7.26 27.67
C GLY A 70 -9.37 6.51 28.98
N ALA A 71 -10.42 5.97 29.59
CA ALA A 71 -10.33 5.13 30.78
C ALA A 71 -9.54 3.83 30.51
N GLN A 72 -9.84 3.14 29.40
CA GLN A 72 -9.15 1.91 29.04
C GLN A 72 -7.68 2.13 28.67
N ILE A 73 -7.36 3.24 28.01
CA ILE A 73 -5.97 3.61 27.67
C ILE A 73 -5.19 3.97 28.91
N ALA A 74 -5.72 4.84 29.77
CA ALA A 74 -5.09 5.20 31.04
C ALA A 74 -4.91 3.99 32.00
N LEU A 75 -5.69 2.91 31.81
CA LEU A 75 -5.47 1.64 32.47
C LEU A 75 -4.24 0.90 31.88
N TRP A 76 -4.20 0.69 30.56
CA TRP A 76 -3.08 0.02 29.89
C TRP A 76 -1.75 0.77 30.00
N GLU A 77 -1.74 2.11 29.94
CA GLU A 77 -0.56 2.99 30.04
C GLU A 77 0.17 2.91 31.40
N LYS A 78 -0.42 2.23 32.40
CA LYS A 78 0.27 1.89 33.66
C LYS A 78 1.29 0.77 33.44
N GLY A 79 0.92 -0.26 32.68
CA GLY A 79 1.72 -1.47 32.45
C GLY A 79 2.51 -1.47 31.15
N ILE A 80 1.93 -0.94 30.07
CA ILE A 80 2.48 -0.97 28.70
C ILE A 80 2.97 0.43 28.30
N ASP A 81 4.11 0.49 27.61
CA ASP A 81 4.62 1.73 27.01
C ASP A 81 3.99 1.95 25.63
N LEU A 82 2.81 2.59 25.63
CA LEU A 82 2.06 2.97 24.42
C LEU A 82 2.60 4.24 23.73
N GLU A 83 3.62 4.91 24.29
CA GLU A 83 4.33 6.00 23.58
C GLU A 83 5.24 5.44 22.48
N ARG A 84 5.69 4.18 22.64
CA ARG A 84 6.41 3.41 21.62
C ARG A 84 5.45 2.65 20.68
N PRO A 85 5.88 2.33 19.45
CA PRO A 85 5.08 1.52 18.55
C PRO A 85 4.81 0.10 19.07
N ILE A 86 3.67 -0.45 18.68
CA ILE A 86 3.42 -1.90 18.71
C ILE A 86 4.07 -2.49 17.47
N TYR A 87 4.98 -3.43 17.68
CA TYR A 87 5.67 -4.15 16.62
C TYR A 87 4.89 -5.42 16.27
N TYR A 88 4.77 -5.76 14.98
CA TYR A 88 4.02 -6.95 14.55
C TYR A 88 4.73 -7.75 13.45
N ALA A 89 4.40 -9.05 13.37
CA ALA A 89 4.76 -9.93 12.26
C ALA A 89 3.59 -10.86 11.89
N VAL A 90 3.56 -11.32 10.66
CA VAL A 90 2.60 -12.28 10.13
C VAL A 90 3.35 -13.38 9.41
N GLU A 91 3.15 -14.61 9.87
CA GLU A 91 3.59 -15.85 9.26
C GLU A 91 2.43 -16.50 8.50
N GLY A 92 2.72 -17.06 7.32
CA GLY A 92 1.77 -17.81 6.52
C GLY A 92 0.91 -16.96 5.57
N LEU A 93 0.64 -17.48 4.38
CA LEU A 93 -0.26 -16.88 3.37
C LEU A 93 -1.73 -17.31 3.51
N ASN A 94 -2.01 -18.38 4.27
CA ASN A 94 -3.34 -18.99 4.32
C ASN A 94 -4.13 -18.54 5.54
N VAL A 95 -4.94 -17.49 5.36
CA VAL A 95 -5.86 -16.93 6.37
C VAL A 95 -6.84 -17.97 6.92
N ALA A 96 -7.13 -19.05 6.18
CA ALA A 96 -8.15 -20.01 6.60
C ALA A 96 -7.66 -21.04 7.63
N GLN A 97 -6.35 -21.34 7.71
CA GLN A 97 -5.85 -22.47 8.52
C GLN A 97 -4.46 -22.30 9.18
N ASP A 98 -3.55 -21.48 8.64
CA ASP A 98 -2.13 -21.51 9.09
C ASP A 98 -1.54 -20.15 9.50
N MET A 99 -2.27 -19.04 9.28
CA MET A 99 -1.75 -17.70 9.56
C MET A 99 -1.48 -17.49 11.06
N THR A 100 -0.28 -17.02 11.39
CA THR A 100 0.13 -16.72 12.78
C THR A 100 0.54 -15.26 12.85
N THR A 101 -0.19 -14.46 13.64
CA THR A 101 0.14 -13.06 13.88
C THR A 101 0.86 -12.92 15.21
N TYR A 102 1.99 -12.24 15.19
CA TYR A 102 2.77 -11.86 16.36
C TYR A 102 2.56 -10.36 16.61
N ALA A 103 2.34 -9.96 17.86
CA ALA A 103 2.43 -8.57 18.29
C ALA A 103 3.34 -8.49 19.52
N VAL A 104 4.28 -7.55 19.51
CA VAL A 104 5.28 -7.34 20.56
C VAL A 104 5.17 -5.90 21.06
N LEU A 105 5.04 -5.74 22.37
CA LEU A 105 4.83 -4.47 23.04
C LEU A 105 5.88 -4.27 24.13
N ASN A 106 6.35 -3.04 24.31
CA ASN A 106 7.27 -2.68 25.38
C ASN A 106 6.52 -2.58 26.71
N ILE A 107 7.09 -3.12 27.78
CA ILE A 107 6.55 -3.03 29.14
C ILE A 107 7.15 -1.83 29.85
N LYS A 108 6.26 -1.04 30.45
CA LYS A 108 6.59 0.12 31.26
C LYS A 108 6.72 -0.25 32.74
N ASN A 109 5.85 -1.14 33.22
CA ASN A 109 5.88 -1.66 34.58
C ASN A 109 5.17 -3.03 34.66
N LYS A 110 5.92 -4.08 35.03
CA LYS A 110 5.44 -5.46 35.10
C LYS A 110 4.33 -5.66 36.14
N ASP A 111 4.49 -5.11 37.34
CA ASP A 111 3.53 -5.29 38.43
C ASP A 111 2.19 -4.63 38.08
N SER A 112 2.24 -3.41 37.51
CA SER A 112 1.07 -2.69 37.01
C SER A 112 0.40 -3.42 35.84
N LEU A 113 1.18 -4.06 34.95
CA LEU A 113 0.64 -4.88 33.88
C LEU A 113 -0.08 -6.13 34.42
N ASN A 114 0.49 -6.78 35.44
CA ASN A 114 -0.15 -7.89 36.13
C ASN A 114 -1.48 -7.48 36.76
N ASP A 115 -1.52 -6.33 37.44
CA ASP A 115 -2.74 -5.78 38.04
C ASP A 115 -3.81 -5.46 36.98
N VAL A 116 -3.42 -4.84 35.86
CA VAL A 116 -4.32 -4.55 34.72
C VAL A 116 -4.93 -5.84 34.15
N ILE A 117 -4.12 -6.86 33.93
CA ILE A 117 -4.56 -8.14 33.36
C ILE A 117 -5.48 -8.90 34.35
N ALA A 118 -5.20 -8.82 35.66
CA ALA A 118 -6.05 -9.37 36.70
C ALA A 118 -7.39 -8.61 36.85
N GLU A 119 -7.39 -7.28 36.69
CA GLU A 119 -8.60 -6.44 36.68
C GLU A 119 -9.52 -6.80 35.48
N MET A 120 -8.94 -7.26 34.36
CA MET A 120 -9.68 -7.80 33.21
C MET A 120 -10.19 -9.25 33.42
N GLY A 121 -9.88 -9.89 34.55
CA GLY A 121 -10.36 -11.24 34.90
C GLY A 121 -9.50 -12.39 34.37
N TYR A 122 -8.36 -12.12 33.74
CA TYR A 122 -7.45 -13.17 33.28
C TYR A 122 -6.64 -13.75 34.43
N THR A 123 -6.60 -15.09 34.52
CA THR A 123 -5.76 -15.81 35.48
C THR A 123 -4.50 -16.29 34.76
N LEU A 124 -3.35 -15.70 35.09
CA LEU A 124 -2.08 -15.99 34.45
C LEU A 124 -1.37 -17.19 35.09
N GLU A 125 -0.81 -18.06 34.25
CA GLU A 125 0.12 -19.11 34.68
C GLU A 125 1.56 -18.63 34.58
N LYS A 126 2.43 -19.07 35.51
CA LYS A 126 3.87 -18.84 35.39
C LYS A 126 4.53 -19.98 34.60
N HIS A 127 5.35 -19.63 33.61
CA HIS A 127 6.18 -20.57 32.88
C HIS A 127 7.61 -20.04 32.73
N ALA A 128 8.59 -20.73 33.33
CA ALA A 128 9.96 -20.26 33.47
C ALA A 128 10.00 -18.80 33.99
N ASP A 129 10.50 -17.86 33.19
CA ASP A 129 10.68 -16.46 33.56
C ASP A 129 9.53 -15.53 33.10
N PHE A 130 8.52 -16.06 32.39
CA PHE A 130 7.37 -15.30 31.89
C PHE A 130 6.04 -15.74 32.51
N MET A 131 5.07 -14.84 32.49
CA MET A 131 3.65 -15.12 32.78
C MET A 131 2.93 -15.34 31.45
N TYR A 132 1.96 -16.26 31.37
CA TYR A 132 1.22 -16.54 30.15
C TYR A 132 -0.26 -16.87 30.36
N TYR A 133 -1.02 -16.74 29.27
CA TYR A 133 -2.42 -17.12 29.14
C TYR A 133 -2.72 -17.57 27.71
N GLN A 134 -3.62 -18.53 27.55
CA GLN A 134 -4.13 -18.99 26.25
C GLN A 134 -5.65 -19.18 26.33
N GLU A 135 -6.37 -18.62 25.37
CA GLU A 135 -7.80 -18.79 25.18
C GLU A 135 -8.14 -18.81 23.68
N ASN A 136 -8.69 -19.93 23.21
CA ASN A 136 -9.01 -20.17 21.79
C ASN A 136 -7.80 -19.85 20.88
N ASP A 137 -8.00 -19.00 19.88
CA ASP A 137 -6.98 -18.60 18.90
C ASP A 137 -5.90 -17.66 19.47
N VAL A 138 -6.07 -17.11 20.69
CA VAL A 138 -5.20 -16.09 21.28
C VAL A 138 -4.35 -16.66 22.41
N THR A 139 -3.03 -16.46 22.31
CA THR A 139 -2.07 -16.71 23.39
C THR A 139 -1.31 -15.42 23.66
N PHE A 140 -1.06 -15.08 24.92
CA PHE A 140 -0.13 -13.99 25.23
C PHE A 140 0.68 -14.29 26.48
N GLY A 141 1.80 -13.61 26.63
CA GLY A 141 2.57 -13.59 27.86
C GLY A 141 3.61 -12.50 27.90
N TYR A 142 4.26 -12.34 29.05
CA TYR A 142 5.20 -11.25 29.29
C TYR A 142 6.30 -11.59 30.29
N ASP A 143 7.46 -10.97 30.10
CA ASP A 143 8.56 -10.93 31.07
C ASP A 143 8.71 -9.52 31.69
N ASP A 144 9.92 -9.11 32.07
CA ASP A 144 10.18 -7.79 32.67
C ASP A 144 10.23 -6.65 31.63
N HIS A 145 10.26 -6.97 30.33
CA HIS A 145 10.62 -6.02 29.28
C HIS A 145 9.62 -5.98 28.11
N ILE A 146 9.09 -7.14 27.70
CA ILE A 146 8.15 -7.23 26.58
C ILE A 146 6.93 -8.09 26.88
N LEU A 147 5.79 -7.71 26.29
CA LEU A 147 4.62 -8.56 26.12
C LEU A 147 4.62 -9.08 24.68
N ILE A 148 4.42 -10.38 24.52
CA ILE A 148 4.24 -11.04 23.22
C ILE A 148 2.81 -11.60 23.18
N MET A 149 2.06 -11.24 22.14
CA MET A 149 0.76 -11.80 21.80
C MET A 149 0.87 -12.57 20.49
N LEU A 150 0.24 -13.73 20.45
CA LEU A 150 0.13 -14.63 19.31
C LEU A 150 -1.36 -14.81 18.99
N VAL A 151 -1.72 -14.66 17.72
CA VAL A 151 -3.05 -14.99 17.21
C VAL A 151 -2.88 -16.02 16.09
N LYS A 152 -3.38 -17.23 16.31
CA LYS A 152 -3.30 -18.36 15.37
C LYS A 152 -4.61 -19.12 15.42
N THR A 153 -5.23 -19.36 14.27
CA THR A 153 -6.52 -20.07 14.20
C THR A 153 -6.36 -21.57 14.38
N GLY A 154 -7.26 -22.19 15.15
CA GLY A 154 -7.35 -23.64 15.33
C GLY A 154 -6.57 -24.18 16.54
N ASP A 155 -6.47 -25.51 16.68
CA ASP A 155 -5.81 -26.13 17.83
C ASP A 155 -4.28 -26.00 17.74
N TYR A 156 -3.67 -25.27 18.69
CA TYR A 156 -2.21 -25.18 18.82
C TYR A 156 -1.75 -25.14 20.29
N ASP A 157 -0.53 -25.62 20.54
CA ASP A 157 0.15 -25.45 21.82
C ASP A 157 0.76 -24.03 21.89
N GLY A 158 -0.05 -23.09 22.38
CA GLY A 158 0.35 -21.69 22.52
C GLY A 158 1.45 -21.50 23.56
N LYS A 159 1.44 -22.30 24.64
CA LYS A 159 2.48 -22.27 25.69
C LYS A 159 3.86 -22.58 25.11
N THR A 160 3.98 -23.66 24.33
CA THR A 160 5.23 -24.06 23.69
C THR A 160 5.66 -23.06 22.61
N LEU A 161 4.73 -22.60 21.76
CA LEU A 161 5.02 -21.61 20.72
C LEU A 161 5.48 -20.27 21.31
N LEU A 162 4.84 -19.81 22.39
CA LEU A 162 5.20 -18.59 23.10
C LEU A 162 6.57 -18.72 23.78
N ALA A 163 6.88 -19.86 24.41
CA ALA A 163 8.20 -20.12 24.98
C ALA A 163 9.32 -20.01 23.92
N GLN A 164 9.15 -20.68 22.78
CA GLN A 164 10.07 -20.61 21.63
C GLN A 164 10.21 -19.17 21.09
N THR A 165 9.11 -18.42 21.07
CA THR A 165 9.11 -17.02 20.63
C THR A 165 9.91 -16.13 21.59
N PHE A 166 9.78 -16.32 22.92
CA PHE A 166 10.58 -15.61 23.93
C PHE A 166 12.07 -15.97 23.89
N GLU A 167 12.42 -17.23 23.63
CA GLU A 167 13.82 -17.62 23.42
C GLU A 167 14.39 -16.95 22.16
N THR A 168 13.62 -16.96 21.07
CA THR A 168 14.01 -16.36 19.79
C THR A 168 14.17 -14.83 19.90
N ALA A 169 13.28 -14.15 20.61
CA ALA A 169 13.32 -12.71 20.86
C ALA A 169 14.62 -12.22 21.54
N LYS A 170 15.37 -13.11 22.19
CA LYS A 170 16.63 -12.82 22.89
C LYS A 170 17.88 -13.11 22.04
N GLY A 171 17.70 -13.57 20.78
CA GLY A 171 18.75 -13.96 19.85
C GLY A 171 19.37 -12.81 19.04
N ASP A 172 20.03 -13.18 17.94
CA ASP A 172 20.64 -12.24 16.99
C ASP A 172 19.56 -11.42 16.26
N LEU A 173 19.81 -10.12 16.08
CA LEU A 173 18.91 -9.21 15.39
C LEU A 173 18.98 -9.43 13.86
N SER A 174 17.90 -9.08 13.15
CA SER A 174 17.95 -8.96 11.69
C SER A 174 18.83 -7.78 11.28
N GLU A 175 19.56 -7.93 10.16
CA GLU A 175 20.38 -6.89 9.54
C GLU A 175 19.75 -6.42 8.21
N GLY A 176 20.35 -5.38 7.59
CA GLY A 176 19.95 -4.90 6.27
C GLY A 176 18.50 -4.41 6.19
N LYS A 177 17.80 -4.76 5.10
CA LYS A 177 16.47 -4.23 4.77
C LYS A 177 15.42 -4.45 5.86
N VAL A 178 15.48 -5.55 6.60
CA VAL A 178 14.55 -5.80 7.72
C VAL A 178 14.75 -4.76 8.82
N ALA A 179 16.01 -4.46 9.18
CA ALA A 179 16.32 -3.43 10.16
C ALA A 179 15.92 -2.03 9.64
N ASP A 180 16.20 -1.71 8.38
CA ASP A 180 15.84 -0.43 7.76
C ASP A 180 14.31 -0.21 7.72
N ILE A 181 13.54 -1.27 7.48
CA ILE A 181 12.07 -1.24 7.53
C ILE A 181 11.58 -1.01 8.96
N LEU A 182 12.10 -1.74 9.95
CA LEU A 182 11.68 -1.58 11.35
C LEU A 182 12.02 -0.19 11.90
N ALA A 183 13.17 0.37 11.50
CA ALA A 183 13.61 1.71 11.88
C ALA A 183 12.95 2.86 11.08
N THR A 184 12.08 2.56 10.10
CA THR A 184 11.39 3.59 9.32
C THR A 184 10.35 4.32 10.17
N GLU A 185 10.33 5.65 10.07
CA GLU A 185 9.30 6.49 10.69
C GLU A 185 7.96 6.43 9.95
N GLY A 186 6.86 6.35 10.69
CA GLY A 186 5.49 6.37 10.19
C GLY A 186 4.48 6.13 11.30
N ASP A 187 3.21 6.52 11.09
CA ASP A 187 2.12 6.17 12.01
C ASP A 187 1.76 4.67 11.91
N LEU A 188 1.95 4.10 10.72
CA LEU A 188 1.95 2.67 10.42
C LEU A 188 3.04 2.37 9.39
N VAL A 189 3.84 1.35 9.64
CA VAL A 189 4.88 0.84 8.74
C VAL A 189 4.70 -0.66 8.52
N SER A 190 4.98 -1.14 7.30
CA SER A 190 4.88 -2.54 6.92
C SER A 190 5.97 -2.91 5.91
N GLY A 191 6.73 -3.97 6.18
CA GLY A 191 7.59 -4.67 5.24
C GLY A 191 6.96 -5.98 4.81
N MET A 192 6.93 -6.27 3.52
CA MET A 192 6.50 -7.57 2.97
C MET A 192 7.65 -8.22 2.22
N SER A 193 8.03 -9.44 2.60
CA SER A 193 9.09 -10.22 1.95
C SER A 193 8.56 -10.93 0.71
N ILE A 194 8.99 -10.48 -0.47
CA ILE A 194 8.60 -11.09 -1.75
C ILE A 194 9.19 -12.50 -1.86
N GLU A 195 10.42 -12.72 -1.37
CA GLU A 195 11.05 -14.04 -1.32
C GLU A 195 10.21 -15.06 -0.53
N ARG A 196 9.78 -14.69 0.69
CA ARG A 196 9.04 -15.59 1.58
C ARG A 196 7.60 -15.80 1.11
N ILE A 197 6.96 -14.74 0.58
CA ILE A 197 5.66 -14.86 -0.12
C ILE A 197 5.80 -15.81 -1.31
N PHE A 198 6.86 -15.69 -2.11
CA PHE A 198 7.12 -16.58 -3.23
C PHE A 198 7.27 -18.03 -2.74
N LYS A 199 8.24 -18.31 -1.85
CA LYS A 199 8.49 -19.66 -1.28
C LYS A 199 7.23 -20.37 -0.76
N GLN A 200 6.26 -19.63 -0.21
CA GLN A 200 5.00 -20.18 0.31
C GLN A 200 3.86 -20.27 -0.73
N SER A 201 3.97 -19.62 -1.90
CA SER A 201 2.93 -19.53 -2.94
C SER A 201 2.83 -20.76 -3.84
N ASN A 202 2.57 -21.92 -3.24
CA ASN A 202 2.54 -23.23 -3.90
C ASN A 202 1.74 -23.29 -5.25
N PRO A 203 0.49 -22.79 -5.38
CA PRO A 203 -0.28 -22.93 -6.62
C PRO A 203 0.22 -22.06 -7.78
N LEU A 204 0.91 -20.95 -7.51
CA LEU A 204 1.52 -20.10 -8.56
C LEU A 204 2.81 -20.74 -9.11
N ILE A 205 3.54 -21.44 -8.25
CA ILE A 205 4.86 -22.02 -8.56
C ILE A 205 4.77 -23.43 -9.14
N GLY A 206 3.71 -24.19 -8.82
CA GLY A 206 3.56 -25.59 -9.25
C GLY A 206 3.60 -25.82 -10.77
N ASN A 207 3.32 -24.79 -11.57
CA ASN A 207 3.36 -24.83 -13.04
C ASN A 207 4.72 -24.42 -13.66
N LEU A 208 5.70 -24.02 -12.85
CA LEU A 208 7.04 -23.64 -13.31
C LEU A 208 7.99 -24.84 -13.34
N THR A 209 8.94 -24.84 -14.29
CA THR A 209 10.08 -25.78 -14.27
C THR A 209 11.04 -25.44 -13.14
N GLU A 210 11.81 -26.43 -12.65
CA GLU A 210 12.81 -26.20 -11.59
C GLU A 210 13.81 -25.08 -11.93
N LYS A 211 14.17 -24.90 -13.22
CA LYS A 211 14.99 -23.76 -13.64
C LYS A 211 14.29 -22.42 -13.35
N GLN A 212 13.03 -22.27 -13.76
CA GLN A 212 12.25 -21.06 -13.51
C GLN A 212 12.01 -20.81 -12.02
N LYS A 213 11.86 -21.86 -11.21
CA LYS A 213 11.75 -21.74 -9.74
C LYS A 213 13.03 -21.20 -9.13
N ASN A 214 14.19 -21.74 -9.53
CA ASN A 214 15.49 -21.26 -9.06
C ASN A 214 15.75 -19.81 -9.50
N GLU A 215 15.55 -19.50 -10.78
CA GLU A 215 15.72 -18.15 -11.33
C GLU A 215 14.80 -17.13 -10.64
N LEU A 216 13.54 -17.48 -10.35
CA LEU A 216 12.63 -16.60 -9.62
C LEU A 216 12.96 -16.51 -8.11
N SER A 217 13.50 -17.57 -7.50
CA SER A 217 14.02 -17.52 -6.14
C SER A 217 15.26 -16.63 -6.02
N GLU A 218 16.15 -16.64 -7.02
CA GLU A 218 17.32 -15.76 -7.08
C GLU A 218 16.91 -14.30 -7.29
N LEU A 219 15.97 -14.03 -8.20
CA LEU A 219 15.44 -12.68 -8.45
C LEU A 219 14.74 -12.09 -7.23
N THR A 220 13.94 -12.88 -6.50
CA THR A 220 13.17 -12.42 -5.34
C THR A 220 13.93 -12.42 -4.02
N ASN A 221 15.12 -13.04 -3.96
CA ASN A 221 15.98 -13.12 -2.78
C ASN A 221 16.24 -11.74 -2.15
N ASP A 222 16.05 -11.62 -0.82
CA ASP A 222 16.17 -10.36 -0.08
C ASP A 222 15.28 -9.22 -0.67
N GLY A 223 14.22 -9.54 -1.42
CA GLY A 223 13.30 -8.58 -2.02
C GLY A 223 12.17 -8.20 -1.06
N TYR A 224 12.01 -6.91 -0.78
CA TYR A 224 10.93 -6.41 0.09
C TYR A 224 10.12 -5.27 -0.54
N ILE A 225 8.83 -5.21 -0.22
CA ILE A 225 8.02 -3.98 -0.34
C ILE A 225 7.99 -3.32 1.04
N GLN A 226 8.39 -2.05 1.13
CA GLN A 226 8.26 -1.24 2.35
C GLN A 226 7.15 -0.21 2.17
N SER A 227 6.05 -0.35 2.91
CA SER A 227 4.98 0.64 3.02
C SER A 227 5.09 1.47 4.31
N ALA A 228 4.85 2.77 4.21
CA ALA A 228 4.71 3.68 5.35
C ALA A 228 3.52 4.61 5.15
N LEU A 229 2.73 4.83 6.20
CA LEU A 229 1.56 5.70 6.22
C LEU A 229 1.74 6.79 7.29
N THR A 230 1.51 8.04 6.91
CA THR A 230 1.59 9.22 7.79
C THR A 230 0.36 10.10 7.64
N PHE A 231 -0.18 10.55 8.77
CA PHE A 231 -1.26 11.53 8.90
C PHE A 231 -0.73 12.81 9.52
N GLU A 232 -0.64 13.86 8.71
CA GLU A 232 -0.12 15.17 9.09
C GLU A 232 -1.15 16.28 8.86
N ASN A 233 -0.76 17.52 9.17
CA ASN A 233 -1.60 18.70 8.96
C ASN A 233 -1.99 18.83 7.47
N GLY A 234 -3.28 18.65 7.21
CA GLY A 234 -3.87 18.63 5.88
C GLY A 234 -3.38 17.54 4.91
N GLU A 235 -2.62 16.52 5.34
CA GLU A 235 -2.05 15.49 4.45
C GLU A 235 -2.17 14.08 5.02
N MET A 236 -2.73 13.15 4.25
CA MET A 236 -2.53 11.72 4.43
C MET A 236 -1.59 11.27 3.30
N ARG A 237 -0.46 10.65 3.65
CA ARG A 237 0.52 10.14 2.69
C ARG A 237 0.79 8.67 2.96
N TRP A 238 0.60 7.85 1.94
CA TRP A 238 1.10 6.48 1.88
C TRP A 238 2.26 6.41 0.88
N THR A 239 3.38 5.86 1.29
CA THR A 239 4.57 5.65 0.46
C THR A 239 4.91 4.17 0.47
N SER A 240 5.07 3.57 -0.71
CA SER A 240 5.50 2.19 -0.90
C SER A 240 6.78 2.15 -1.72
N LYS A 241 7.84 1.55 -1.20
CA LYS A 241 9.17 1.45 -1.82
C LYS A 241 9.48 0.02 -2.19
N ASN A 242 10.08 -0.15 -3.37
CA ASN A 242 10.42 -1.45 -3.95
C ASN A 242 11.90 -1.76 -3.65
N LEU A 243 12.17 -2.41 -2.52
CA LEU A 243 13.51 -2.76 -2.03
C LEU A 243 14.02 -4.06 -2.67
N TYR A 244 13.94 -4.14 -3.99
CA TYR A 244 14.32 -5.31 -4.78
C TYR A 244 15.76 -5.20 -5.29
N SER A 245 16.31 -6.33 -5.75
CA SER A 245 17.54 -6.35 -6.55
C SER A 245 17.36 -5.57 -7.86
N ASP A 246 18.43 -4.98 -8.39
CA ASP A 246 18.37 -4.28 -9.69
C ASP A 246 17.98 -5.23 -10.84
N GLU A 247 18.34 -6.51 -10.77
CA GLU A 247 17.94 -7.50 -11.77
C GLU A 247 16.43 -7.76 -11.76
N LEU A 248 15.83 -7.97 -10.58
CA LEU A 248 14.37 -8.06 -10.49
C LEU A 248 13.71 -6.74 -10.92
N LYS A 249 14.32 -5.59 -10.59
CA LYS A 249 13.79 -4.31 -11.04
C LYS A 249 13.76 -4.19 -12.56
N ASP A 250 14.82 -4.63 -13.23
CA ASP A 250 14.93 -4.53 -14.68
C ASP A 250 14.10 -5.57 -15.44
N ARG A 251 13.74 -6.72 -14.83
CA ARG A 251 12.79 -7.68 -15.41
C ARG A 251 11.33 -7.36 -15.11
N PHE A 252 10.99 -7.00 -13.87
CA PHE A 252 9.61 -6.86 -13.40
C PHE A 252 9.05 -5.45 -13.64
N TYR A 253 9.85 -4.39 -13.45
CA TYR A 253 9.36 -3.03 -13.70
C TYR A 253 9.49 -2.60 -15.15
N THR A 254 8.50 -1.80 -15.50
CA THR A 254 8.07 -1.55 -16.85
C THR A 254 8.23 -0.07 -17.20
N GLU A 255 9.11 0.64 -16.50
CA GLU A 255 9.32 2.06 -16.73
C GLU A 255 9.95 2.31 -18.11
N LYS A 256 9.20 3.02 -18.95
CA LYS A 256 9.56 3.37 -20.33
C LYS A 256 9.94 4.86 -20.49
N GLY A 257 9.91 5.61 -19.38
CA GLY A 257 10.06 7.08 -19.34
C GLY A 257 8.75 7.83 -19.63
N PRO A 258 8.80 9.16 -19.86
CA PRO A 258 7.60 9.99 -20.05
C PRO A 258 6.82 9.72 -21.35
N ILE A 259 5.48 9.82 -21.30
CA ILE A 259 4.60 9.76 -22.47
C ILE A 259 4.69 11.06 -23.27
N SER A 260 5.36 11.00 -24.43
CA SER A 260 5.59 12.17 -25.26
C SER A 260 4.30 12.84 -25.74
N GLY A 261 4.12 14.11 -25.39
CA GLY A 261 3.01 14.94 -25.86
C GLY A 261 1.64 14.62 -25.27
N VAL A 262 1.55 13.95 -24.12
CA VAL A 262 0.27 13.53 -23.47
C VAL A 262 -0.83 14.60 -23.50
N LYS A 263 -0.52 15.86 -23.14
CA LYS A 263 -1.48 16.99 -23.14
C LYS A 263 -2.04 17.36 -24.52
N ASN A 264 -1.30 17.08 -25.59
CA ASN A 264 -1.71 17.35 -26.96
C ASN A 264 -2.61 16.24 -27.53
N ARG A 265 -2.47 15.00 -27.02
CA ARG A 265 -3.30 13.85 -27.42
C ARG A 265 -4.70 13.91 -26.79
N LEU A 266 -4.81 14.45 -25.57
CA LEU A 266 -6.06 14.59 -24.80
C LEU A 266 -6.82 15.89 -25.11
N LYS A 267 -8.14 15.88 -24.85
CA LYS A 267 -9.11 16.96 -25.12
C LYS A 267 -10.06 17.20 -23.92
N GLY A 268 -11.04 18.11 -24.05
CA GLY A 268 -12.10 18.34 -23.06
C GLY A 268 -11.90 19.55 -22.13
N GLY A 269 -10.84 20.34 -22.29
CA GLY A 269 -10.60 21.50 -21.43
C GLY A 269 -10.09 21.13 -20.03
N ASN A 270 -10.69 21.67 -18.96
CA ASN A 270 -10.22 21.45 -17.59
C ASN A 270 -10.51 20.00 -17.13
N ALA A 271 -9.47 19.28 -16.71
CA ALA A 271 -9.61 17.94 -16.14
C ALA A 271 -9.71 17.98 -14.62
N TRP A 272 -10.68 17.25 -14.08
CA TRP A 272 -10.89 17.06 -12.63
C TRP A 272 -10.53 15.65 -12.17
N MET A 273 -10.32 14.71 -13.09
CA MET A 273 -9.78 13.39 -12.80
C MET A 273 -8.95 12.91 -13.99
N GLY A 274 -7.90 12.15 -13.72
CA GLY A 274 -7.14 11.51 -14.79
C GLY A 274 -6.32 10.33 -14.32
N PHE A 275 -6.11 9.40 -15.24
CA PHE A 275 -5.21 8.26 -15.09
C PHE A 275 -4.26 8.21 -16.29
N ALA A 276 -2.98 7.97 -16.03
CA ALA A 276 -1.94 7.74 -17.02
C ALA A 276 -1.12 6.51 -16.63
N LEU A 277 -0.68 5.78 -17.65
CA LEU A 277 0.05 4.52 -17.53
C LEU A 277 1.08 4.47 -18.66
N ASN A 278 2.33 4.15 -18.33
CA ASN A 278 3.36 3.88 -19.33
C ASN A 278 4.19 2.68 -18.91
N ILE A 279 3.85 1.53 -19.50
CA ILE A 279 4.41 0.22 -19.17
C ILE A 279 5.18 -0.32 -20.39
N ASP A 280 6.40 -0.78 -20.22
CA ASP A 280 7.17 -1.50 -21.22
C ASP A 280 6.52 -2.87 -21.49
N MET A 281 5.60 -2.88 -22.45
CA MET A 281 4.89 -4.08 -22.91
C MET A 281 5.82 -5.18 -23.41
N LYS A 282 7.08 -4.88 -23.80
CA LYS A 282 8.04 -5.94 -24.14
C LYS A 282 8.49 -6.64 -22.86
N LYS A 283 8.97 -5.90 -21.86
CA LYS A 283 9.35 -6.46 -20.55
C LYS A 283 8.20 -7.22 -19.89
N THR A 284 7.00 -6.62 -19.83
CA THR A 284 5.80 -7.29 -19.27
C THR A 284 5.50 -8.61 -19.96
N ASN A 285 5.59 -8.64 -21.29
CA ASN A 285 5.29 -9.81 -22.09
C ASN A 285 6.37 -10.88 -21.96
N ASP A 286 7.66 -10.49 -21.94
CA ASP A 286 8.78 -11.40 -21.70
C ASP A 286 8.65 -12.06 -20.30
N PHE A 287 8.36 -11.26 -19.25
CA PHE A 287 8.13 -11.75 -17.89
C PHE A 287 6.92 -12.70 -17.79
N ILE A 288 5.78 -12.36 -18.41
CA ILE A 288 4.58 -13.22 -18.41
C ILE A 288 4.86 -14.55 -19.11
N ASN A 289 5.57 -14.56 -20.24
CA ASN A 289 5.93 -15.81 -20.90
C ASN A 289 6.85 -16.69 -20.04
N GLU A 290 7.77 -16.06 -19.32
CA GLU A 290 8.78 -16.73 -18.50
C GLU A 290 8.20 -17.28 -17.19
N PHE A 291 7.38 -16.53 -16.47
CA PHE A 291 6.90 -16.88 -15.12
C PHE A 291 5.38 -17.08 -15.01
N ALA A 292 4.61 -16.83 -16.07
CA ALA A 292 3.17 -17.08 -16.12
C ALA A 292 2.70 -17.65 -17.48
N PRO A 293 3.31 -18.74 -18.02
CA PRO A 293 3.12 -19.21 -19.40
C PRO A 293 1.70 -19.65 -19.78
N ASN A 294 0.78 -19.75 -18.82
CA ASN A 294 -0.63 -20.05 -19.05
C ASN A 294 -1.55 -18.81 -18.99
N PHE A 295 -1.06 -17.64 -18.57
CA PHE A 295 -1.85 -16.40 -18.39
C PHE A 295 -2.71 -16.05 -19.61
N PHE A 296 -2.12 -15.97 -20.80
CA PHE A 296 -2.87 -15.69 -22.02
C PHE A 296 -3.84 -16.80 -22.42
N LYS A 297 -3.53 -18.07 -22.11
CA LYS A 297 -4.45 -19.19 -22.36
C LYS A 297 -5.68 -19.08 -21.46
N GLU A 298 -5.52 -18.62 -20.23
CA GLU A 298 -6.62 -18.44 -19.27
C GLU A 298 -7.49 -17.25 -19.63
N ILE A 299 -6.91 -16.10 -19.97
CA ILE A 299 -7.65 -14.98 -20.54
C ILE A 299 -8.42 -15.43 -21.79
N ALA A 300 -7.77 -16.16 -22.70
CA ALA A 300 -8.38 -16.64 -23.93
C ALA A 300 -9.45 -17.75 -23.76
N LYS A 301 -9.67 -18.29 -22.54
CA LYS A 301 -10.85 -19.14 -22.25
C LYS A 301 -12.14 -18.31 -22.23
N ASN A 302 -12.06 -17.05 -21.80
CA ASN A 302 -13.20 -16.16 -21.57
C ASN A 302 -13.48 -15.21 -22.75
N LEU A 303 -12.70 -15.28 -23.82
CA LEU A 303 -12.88 -14.49 -25.03
C LEU A 303 -13.81 -15.17 -26.03
N SER A 304 -14.51 -14.36 -26.85
CA SER A 304 -15.25 -14.86 -28.02
C SER A 304 -14.34 -15.61 -28.99
N SER A 305 -14.89 -16.52 -29.79
CA SER A 305 -14.12 -17.36 -30.71
C SER A 305 -13.17 -16.57 -31.62
N GLU A 306 -13.59 -15.40 -32.11
CA GLU A 306 -12.75 -14.57 -32.98
C GLU A 306 -11.68 -13.80 -32.20
N ALA A 307 -12.01 -13.26 -31.01
CA ALA A 307 -11.02 -12.62 -30.14
C ALA A 307 -9.99 -13.63 -29.62
N LYS A 308 -10.40 -14.87 -29.38
CA LYS A 308 -9.54 -16.01 -29.03
C LYS A 308 -8.62 -16.39 -30.19
N LEU A 309 -9.14 -16.52 -31.41
CA LEU A 309 -8.33 -16.77 -32.61
C LEU A 309 -7.32 -15.66 -32.87
N LEU A 310 -7.72 -14.40 -32.66
CA LEU A 310 -6.82 -13.26 -32.76
C LEU A 310 -5.72 -13.31 -31.68
N MET A 311 -6.07 -13.46 -30.41
CA MET A 311 -5.08 -13.57 -29.32
C MET A 311 -4.08 -14.72 -29.54
N LEU A 312 -4.54 -15.86 -30.07
CA LEU A 312 -3.66 -16.97 -30.42
C LEU A 312 -2.75 -16.65 -31.62
N SER A 313 -3.23 -15.91 -32.63
CA SER A 313 -2.41 -15.53 -33.80
C SER A 313 -1.34 -14.47 -33.49
N LEU A 314 -1.55 -13.67 -32.43
CA LEU A 314 -0.53 -12.76 -31.93
C LEU A 314 0.70 -13.48 -31.35
N GLY A 315 0.51 -14.71 -30.85
CA GLY A 315 1.55 -15.56 -30.27
C GLY A 315 2.27 -14.94 -29.07
N ASP A 316 3.47 -15.42 -28.78
CA ASP A 316 4.26 -15.07 -27.58
C ASP A 316 4.71 -13.60 -27.48
N LYS A 317 4.22 -12.70 -28.32
CA LYS A 317 4.51 -11.25 -28.26
C LYS A 317 3.25 -10.38 -28.23
N ALA A 318 2.12 -10.96 -27.87
CA ALA A 318 0.79 -10.36 -28.02
C ALA A 318 0.67 -8.95 -27.46
N LEU A 319 1.08 -8.71 -26.21
CA LEU A 319 0.96 -7.37 -25.60
C LEU A 319 1.84 -6.35 -26.33
N SER A 320 3.11 -6.67 -26.58
CA SER A 320 4.06 -5.77 -27.25
C SER A 320 3.72 -5.48 -28.72
N LYS A 321 3.05 -6.42 -29.40
CA LYS A 321 2.55 -6.23 -30.77
C LYS A 321 1.34 -5.30 -30.79
N LEU A 322 0.40 -5.51 -29.88
CA LEU A 322 -0.88 -4.80 -29.84
C LEU A 322 -0.76 -3.40 -29.21
N LEU A 323 -0.05 -3.29 -28.10
CA LEU A 323 0.02 -2.12 -27.24
C LEU A 323 1.45 -1.59 -27.13
N SER A 324 1.60 -0.27 -27.13
CA SER A 324 2.85 0.41 -26.77
C SER A 324 3.06 0.46 -25.25
N GLY A 325 1.99 0.23 -24.49
CA GLY A 325 1.87 0.44 -23.06
C GLY A 325 1.64 1.89 -22.63
N GLU A 326 1.64 2.85 -23.56
CA GLU A 326 1.17 4.21 -23.30
C GLU A 326 -0.36 4.22 -23.26
N PHE A 327 -0.93 4.59 -22.12
CA PHE A 327 -2.36 4.82 -21.96
C PHE A 327 -2.58 6.07 -21.12
N ALA A 328 -3.57 6.89 -21.48
CA ALA A 328 -4.06 7.93 -20.59
C ALA A 328 -5.53 8.21 -20.84
N VAL A 329 -6.25 8.59 -19.79
CA VAL A 329 -7.62 9.05 -19.82
C VAL A 329 -7.80 10.20 -18.82
N VAL A 330 -8.61 11.19 -19.20
CA VAL A 330 -9.03 12.30 -18.33
C VAL A 330 -10.53 12.45 -18.40
N LYS A 331 -11.15 12.77 -17.26
CA LYS A 331 -12.51 13.29 -17.17
C LYS A 331 -12.47 14.80 -17.04
N THR A 332 -13.35 15.46 -17.76
CA THR A 332 -13.42 16.92 -17.89
C THR A 332 -14.86 17.38 -17.72
N GLY A 333 -15.10 18.69 -17.86
CA GLY A 333 -16.43 19.25 -17.68
C GLY A 333 -16.91 19.17 -16.24
N ASN A 334 -18.23 19.07 -16.05
CA ASN A 334 -18.83 19.16 -14.72
C ASN A 334 -18.80 17.81 -13.99
N ALA A 335 -18.07 17.75 -12.87
CA ALA A 335 -18.00 16.59 -11.99
C ALA A 335 -19.35 16.24 -11.31
N THR A 336 -20.39 17.09 -11.39
CA THR A 336 -21.71 16.83 -10.77
C THR A 336 -22.52 15.70 -11.40
N ARG A 337 -22.01 15.03 -12.44
CA ARG A 337 -22.64 13.87 -13.09
C ARG A 337 -21.91 12.55 -12.81
N THR A 338 -21.12 12.44 -11.73
CA THR A 338 -20.24 11.29 -11.47
C THR A 338 -20.87 9.90 -11.60
N LEU A 339 -22.17 9.77 -11.31
CA LEU A 339 -22.92 8.51 -11.38
C LEU A 339 -23.57 8.24 -12.76
N ASP A 340 -23.82 9.27 -13.57
CA ASP A 340 -24.32 9.11 -14.93
C ASP A 340 -23.14 8.93 -15.89
N MET A 341 -23.15 7.89 -16.74
CA MET A 341 -22.08 7.66 -17.73
C MET A 341 -22.06 8.69 -18.89
N THR A 342 -22.82 9.79 -18.78
CA THR A 342 -22.90 10.91 -19.75
C THR A 342 -21.77 11.95 -19.58
N GLN A 343 -20.61 11.53 -19.07
CA GLN A 343 -19.50 12.42 -18.72
C GLN A 343 -18.56 12.68 -19.90
N ASN A 344 -18.12 13.93 -20.07
CA ASN A 344 -17.06 14.28 -21.01
C ASN A 344 -15.74 13.67 -20.55
N PHE A 345 -15.16 12.81 -21.38
CA PHE A 345 -13.84 12.25 -21.17
C PHE A 345 -13.07 12.23 -22.50
N SER A 346 -11.74 12.19 -22.38
CA SER A 346 -10.83 11.99 -23.50
C SER A 346 -9.70 11.06 -23.06
N GLY A 347 -9.29 10.15 -23.94
CA GLY A 347 -8.18 9.24 -23.70
C GLY A 347 -7.47 8.80 -24.98
N PHE A 348 -6.39 8.06 -24.81
CA PHE A 348 -5.74 7.32 -25.90
C PHE A 348 -5.10 6.03 -25.40
N ILE A 349 -4.97 5.09 -26.34
CA ILE A 349 -4.20 3.84 -26.19
C ILE A 349 -3.14 3.87 -27.30
N GLY A 350 -1.85 3.80 -26.97
CA GLY A 350 -0.77 3.80 -27.95
C GLY A 350 -0.58 2.44 -28.62
N ASN A 351 -0.43 2.40 -29.95
CA ASN A 351 -0.30 1.17 -30.73
C ASN A 351 1.05 0.49 -30.49
N GLY A 352 1.06 -0.84 -30.39
CA GLY A 352 2.28 -1.63 -30.24
C GLY A 352 3.17 -1.67 -31.49
N SER A 353 4.09 -2.63 -31.53
CA SER A 353 5.04 -2.76 -32.65
C SER A 353 4.34 -2.98 -34.00
N ASP A 354 3.17 -3.61 -34.01
CA ASP A 354 2.30 -3.68 -35.17
C ASP A 354 1.19 -2.62 -35.03
N LYS A 355 1.35 -1.55 -35.82
CA LYS A 355 0.48 -0.37 -35.76
C LYS A 355 -0.93 -0.63 -36.31
N SER A 356 -1.19 -1.78 -36.93
CA SER A 356 -2.48 -2.12 -37.56
C SER A 356 -3.45 -2.85 -36.63
N LEU A 357 -2.94 -3.62 -35.67
CA LEU A 357 -3.75 -4.53 -34.85
C LEU A 357 -4.73 -3.81 -33.94
N LEU A 358 -4.27 -2.79 -33.21
CA LEU A 358 -5.15 -2.07 -32.27
C LEU A 358 -6.29 -1.35 -33.01
N PRO A 359 -6.05 -0.57 -34.09
CA PRO A 359 -7.11 -0.08 -34.97
C PRO A 359 -8.09 -1.16 -35.42
N MET A 360 -7.59 -2.30 -35.91
CA MET A 360 -8.44 -3.42 -36.39
C MET A 360 -9.34 -3.98 -35.28
N ILE A 361 -8.82 -4.15 -34.05
CA ILE A 361 -9.63 -4.60 -32.91
C ILE A 361 -10.73 -3.58 -32.57
N MET A 362 -10.41 -2.29 -32.56
CA MET A 362 -11.38 -1.24 -32.24
C MET A 362 -12.46 -1.14 -33.33
N ASP A 363 -12.09 -1.30 -34.61
CA ASP A 363 -13.03 -1.31 -35.74
C ASP A 363 -13.96 -2.54 -35.67
N ILE A 364 -13.45 -3.73 -35.31
CA ILE A 364 -14.27 -4.94 -35.09
C ILE A 364 -15.23 -4.77 -33.90
N ALA A 365 -14.74 -4.19 -32.79
CA ALA A 365 -15.55 -3.95 -31.59
C ALA A 365 -16.69 -2.96 -31.84
N ALA A 366 -16.47 -1.97 -32.70
CA ALA A 366 -17.49 -0.99 -33.10
C ALA A 366 -18.53 -1.51 -34.13
N GLN A 367 -18.32 -2.71 -34.69
CA GLN A 367 -19.20 -3.29 -35.74
C GLN A 367 -20.14 -4.39 -35.24
N LYS A 368 -19.96 -4.93 -34.03
CA LYS A 368 -20.75 -6.05 -33.49
C LYS A 368 -21.75 -5.60 -32.43
N ASN A 369 -23.05 -5.80 -32.71
CA ASN A 369 -24.16 -5.69 -31.75
C ASN A 369 -24.08 -6.74 -30.62
N ASN A 370 -23.11 -6.59 -29.74
CA ASN A 370 -22.93 -7.35 -28.50
C ASN A 370 -22.98 -6.37 -27.30
N ASP A 371 -22.81 -6.83 -26.07
CA ASP A 371 -22.79 -5.98 -24.85
C ASP A 371 -21.66 -4.90 -24.83
N PHE A 372 -20.77 -4.91 -25.83
CA PHE A 372 -19.85 -3.81 -26.12
C PHE A 372 -20.52 -2.59 -26.77
N ASN A 373 -21.77 -2.69 -27.24
CA ASN A 373 -22.52 -1.59 -27.86
C ASN A 373 -22.74 -0.42 -26.89
N ASP A 374 -23.14 -0.66 -25.64
CA ASP A 374 -23.38 0.42 -24.66
C ASP A 374 -22.13 1.33 -24.47
N LEU A 375 -20.95 0.73 -24.62
CA LEU A 375 -19.65 1.41 -24.59
C LEU A 375 -19.20 2.00 -25.93
N THR A 376 -19.73 1.58 -27.08
CA THR A 376 -19.38 2.16 -28.40
C THR A 376 -20.45 3.10 -28.96
N GLU A 377 -21.69 3.03 -28.47
CA GLU A 377 -22.79 3.96 -28.78
C GLU A 377 -22.50 5.36 -28.27
N ASN A 378 -21.82 5.50 -27.13
CA ASN A 378 -21.52 6.78 -26.50
C ASN A 378 -20.09 7.28 -26.74
N VAL A 379 -19.24 6.51 -27.44
CA VAL A 379 -17.79 6.77 -27.54
C VAL A 379 -17.32 6.85 -29.00
N GLN A 380 -16.59 7.93 -29.32
CA GLN A 380 -15.96 8.13 -30.61
C GLN A 380 -14.50 7.66 -30.55
N PHE A 381 -14.13 6.74 -31.43
CA PHE A 381 -12.74 6.34 -31.65
C PHE A 381 -12.14 7.12 -32.83
N THR A 382 -10.83 7.34 -32.81
CA THR A 382 -10.10 7.98 -33.91
C THR A 382 -8.70 7.42 -34.00
N ASN A 383 -8.43 6.68 -35.07
CA ASN A 383 -7.10 6.15 -35.39
C ASN A 383 -6.15 7.32 -35.73
N ARG A 384 -4.99 7.36 -35.05
CA ARG A 384 -3.92 8.36 -35.24
C ARG A 384 -2.58 7.65 -35.47
N PRO A 385 -1.56 8.31 -36.05
CA PRO A 385 -0.24 7.72 -36.18
C PRO A 385 0.35 7.34 -34.81
N GLY A 386 0.40 6.03 -34.53
CA GLY A 386 0.96 5.46 -33.30
C GLY A 386 0.01 5.35 -32.11
N TYR A 387 -1.26 5.76 -32.20
CA TYR A 387 -2.23 5.60 -31.12
C TYR A 387 -3.68 5.62 -31.62
N VAL A 388 -4.60 5.02 -30.85
CA VAL A 388 -6.04 5.22 -31.00
C VAL A 388 -6.50 6.21 -29.94
N ALA A 389 -7.10 7.33 -30.36
CA ALA A 389 -7.77 8.27 -29.46
C ALA A 389 -9.22 7.85 -29.24
N PHE A 390 -9.75 8.11 -28.05
CA PHE A 390 -11.15 7.88 -27.71
C PHE A 390 -11.72 9.05 -26.89
N LYS A 391 -13.00 9.39 -27.08
CA LYS A 391 -13.71 10.41 -26.30
C LYS A 391 -15.21 10.16 -26.29
N ALA A 392 -15.96 10.78 -25.38
CA ALA A 392 -17.42 10.79 -25.46
C ALA A 392 -17.90 11.43 -26.78
N LYS A 393 -18.93 10.85 -27.43
CA LYS A 393 -19.46 11.38 -28.71
C LYS A 393 -20.08 12.77 -28.57
N GLU A 394 -20.73 13.04 -27.43
CA GLU A 394 -21.32 14.34 -27.12
C GLU A 394 -20.29 15.42 -26.76
N ASP A 395 -19.05 15.03 -26.44
CA ASP A 395 -17.98 15.98 -26.10
C ASP A 395 -17.44 16.68 -27.35
N ASN A 396 -17.94 17.88 -27.58
CA ASN A 396 -17.51 18.76 -28.66
C ASN A 396 -16.30 19.65 -28.29
N ASP A 397 -15.77 19.58 -27.06
CA ASP A 397 -14.64 20.42 -26.64
C ASP A 397 -13.29 19.86 -27.11
N ASN A 398 -12.92 20.25 -28.32
CA ASN A 398 -11.64 19.87 -28.93
C ASN A 398 -10.44 20.70 -28.43
N ARG A 399 -10.57 21.53 -27.38
CA ARG A 399 -9.43 22.25 -26.77
C ARG A 399 -8.47 21.25 -26.10
N PRO A 400 -7.14 21.52 -26.07
CA PRO A 400 -6.20 20.70 -25.32
C PRO A 400 -6.57 20.63 -23.83
N VAL A 401 -6.26 19.50 -23.18
CA VAL A 401 -6.53 19.33 -21.75
C VAL A 401 -5.71 20.30 -20.92
N LYS A 402 -6.34 20.89 -19.90
CA LYS A 402 -5.72 21.63 -18.80
C LYS A 402 -5.78 20.74 -17.57
N LEU A 403 -4.61 20.28 -17.12
CA LEU A 403 -4.46 19.53 -15.88
C LEU A 403 -4.41 20.50 -14.68
N PRO A 404 -4.88 20.10 -13.49
CA PRO A 404 -4.77 20.92 -12.29
C PRO A 404 -3.30 21.06 -11.86
N ALA A 405 -3.00 22.10 -11.08
CA ALA A 405 -1.63 22.48 -10.75
C ALA A 405 -0.83 21.38 -10.01
N PHE A 406 -1.51 20.56 -9.21
CA PHE A 406 -0.92 19.43 -8.48
C PHE A 406 -0.65 18.19 -9.34
N ALA A 407 -1.21 18.08 -10.56
CA ALA A 407 -1.01 16.93 -11.45
C ALA A 407 0.29 17.06 -12.28
N THR A 408 1.42 17.35 -11.62
CA THR A 408 2.69 17.71 -12.29
C THR A 408 3.35 16.54 -13.02
N ASN A 409 3.10 15.31 -12.58
CA ASN A 409 3.77 14.10 -13.10
C ASN A 409 2.84 13.20 -13.94
N PHE A 410 1.63 13.68 -14.25
CA PHE A 410 0.71 13.00 -15.16
C PHE A 410 1.35 12.76 -16.54
N GLY A 411 1.52 11.48 -16.90
CA GLY A 411 2.21 11.06 -18.12
C GLY A 411 3.72 11.29 -18.12
N LYS A 412 4.34 11.60 -16.96
CA LYS A 412 5.79 11.51 -16.77
C LYS A 412 6.18 10.21 -16.08
N SER A 413 5.44 9.85 -15.02
CA SER A 413 5.63 8.62 -14.26
C SER A 413 5.02 7.41 -14.96
N SER A 414 5.47 6.22 -14.56
CA SER A 414 4.98 4.93 -15.06
C SER A 414 3.51 4.69 -14.75
N ILE A 415 3.05 5.14 -13.58
CA ILE A 415 1.63 5.18 -13.19
C ILE A 415 1.36 6.58 -12.62
N TYR A 416 0.26 7.21 -13.02
CA TYR A 416 -0.20 8.43 -12.36
C TYR A 416 -1.72 8.51 -12.33
N PHE A 417 -2.31 8.67 -11.15
CA PHE A 417 -3.74 8.92 -10.98
C PHE A 417 -3.95 10.25 -10.24
N PHE A 418 -5.01 10.98 -10.55
CA PHE A 418 -5.39 12.17 -9.80
C PHE A 418 -6.89 12.41 -9.77
N VAL A 419 -7.34 13.05 -8.70
CA VAL A 419 -8.70 13.58 -8.51
C VAL A 419 -8.62 14.97 -7.89
N ASP A 420 -9.29 15.94 -8.53
CA ASP A 420 -9.59 17.26 -7.99
C ASP A 420 -10.95 17.19 -7.28
N PHE A 421 -10.91 17.21 -5.95
CA PHE A 421 -12.11 17.14 -5.14
C PHE A 421 -12.79 18.51 -4.99
N GLN A 422 -12.13 19.62 -5.34
CA GLN A 422 -12.81 20.92 -5.38
C GLN A 422 -13.93 20.89 -6.41
N GLU A 423 -13.66 20.41 -7.63
CA GLU A 423 -14.65 20.26 -8.69
C GLU A 423 -15.78 19.29 -8.31
N MET A 424 -15.48 18.16 -7.67
CA MET A 424 -16.50 17.23 -7.16
C MET A 424 -17.37 17.85 -6.06
N SER A 425 -16.76 18.61 -5.13
CA SER A 425 -17.47 19.20 -3.98
C SER A 425 -18.39 20.38 -4.32
N LYS A 426 -18.46 20.79 -5.58
CA LYS A 426 -19.51 21.71 -6.10
C LYS A 426 -20.89 21.04 -6.20
N GLN A 427 -20.96 19.72 -6.00
CA GLN A 427 -22.23 18.99 -5.85
C GLN A 427 -22.97 19.41 -4.58
N ILE A 428 -24.19 19.92 -4.74
CA ILE A 428 -25.02 20.40 -3.63
C ILE A 428 -25.56 19.23 -2.77
N ASN A 429 -25.73 18.04 -3.34
CA ASN A 429 -26.29 16.85 -2.67
C ASN A 429 -25.46 15.59 -2.99
N LEU A 430 -24.27 15.44 -2.40
CA LEU A 430 -23.56 14.16 -2.42
C LEU A 430 -24.30 13.13 -1.55
N PRO A 431 -24.37 11.85 -1.98
CA PRO A 431 -24.73 10.72 -1.12
C PRO A 431 -23.94 10.75 0.20
N TYR A 432 -24.57 10.32 1.29
CA TYR A 432 -24.04 10.45 2.66
C TYR A 432 -22.62 9.89 2.82
N ASP A 433 -22.36 8.73 2.22
CA ASP A 433 -21.07 8.05 2.14
C ASP A 433 -19.99 8.86 1.38
N LEU A 434 -20.40 9.66 0.39
CA LEU A 434 -19.51 10.51 -0.40
C LEU A 434 -19.35 11.93 0.14
N GLN A 435 -20.14 12.37 1.13
CA GLN A 435 -20.04 13.72 1.70
C GLN A 435 -18.66 14.02 2.31
N ILE A 436 -17.91 13.00 2.74
CA ILE A 436 -16.53 13.15 3.24
C ILE A 436 -15.58 13.75 2.20
N VAL A 437 -15.85 13.56 0.90
CA VAL A 437 -15.10 14.18 -0.21
C VAL A 437 -15.12 15.71 -0.11
N GLY A 438 -16.13 16.29 0.54
CA GLY A 438 -16.20 17.72 0.83
C GLY A 438 -15.03 18.25 1.67
N LEU A 439 -14.35 17.42 2.47
CA LEU A 439 -13.16 17.78 3.25
C LEU A 439 -11.89 17.93 2.39
N PHE A 440 -11.81 17.20 1.29
CA PHE A 440 -10.57 17.02 0.54
C PHE A 440 -10.42 18.06 -0.58
N ASP A 441 -9.17 18.43 -0.83
CA ASP A 441 -8.74 19.33 -1.90
C ASP A 441 -8.44 18.50 -3.16
N TYR A 442 -7.51 17.56 -3.03
CA TYR A 442 -7.17 16.61 -4.09
C TYR A 442 -6.61 15.28 -3.58
N LEU A 443 -6.60 14.29 -4.47
CA LEU A 443 -5.83 13.05 -4.34
C LEU A 443 -4.90 12.91 -5.55
N PHE A 444 -3.70 12.37 -5.33
CA PHE A 444 -2.92 11.77 -6.41
C PHE A 444 -2.27 10.45 -5.99
N ILE A 445 -1.97 9.61 -6.99
CA ILE A 445 -1.08 8.46 -6.89
C ILE A 445 0.00 8.67 -7.95
N ASP A 446 1.26 8.56 -7.56
CA ASP A 446 2.44 8.69 -8.42
C ASP A 446 3.29 7.41 -8.28
N GLY A 447 3.43 6.64 -9.35
CA GLY A 447 4.11 5.35 -9.35
C GLY A 447 5.25 5.28 -10.35
N THR A 448 6.42 4.90 -9.87
CA THR A 448 7.67 4.68 -10.62
C THR A 448 8.14 3.23 -10.44
N ARG A 449 9.27 2.88 -11.04
CA ARG A 449 9.98 1.62 -10.75
C ARG A 449 10.32 1.45 -9.27
N ASP A 450 10.76 2.52 -8.62
CA ASP A 450 11.42 2.44 -7.31
C ASP A 450 10.47 2.74 -6.13
N GLU A 451 9.45 3.58 -6.35
CA GLU A 451 8.45 3.92 -5.34
C GLU A 451 7.06 4.23 -5.93
N THR A 452 6.02 4.07 -5.10
CA THR A 452 4.67 4.56 -5.32
C THR A 452 4.23 5.42 -4.14
N ILE A 453 3.77 6.64 -4.41
CA ILE A 453 3.29 7.61 -3.42
C ILE A 453 1.80 7.88 -3.68
N MET A 454 0.95 7.67 -2.69
CA MET A 454 -0.41 8.20 -2.65
C MET A 454 -0.48 9.36 -1.66
N VAL A 455 -1.08 10.48 -2.07
CA VAL A 455 -1.34 11.63 -1.21
C VAL A 455 -2.80 12.04 -1.32
N ILE A 456 -3.45 12.24 -0.17
CA ILE A 456 -4.72 12.94 -0.03
C ILE A 456 -4.46 14.25 0.70
N LYS A 457 -4.87 15.38 0.11
CA LYS A 457 -4.83 16.69 0.74
C LYS A 457 -6.21 17.11 1.21
N ALA A 458 -6.28 17.70 2.40
CA ALA A 458 -7.46 18.34 2.93
C ALA A 458 -7.51 19.84 2.59
N LYS A 459 -8.71 20.42 2.60
CA LYS A 459 -8.93 21.86 2.37
C LYS A 459 -8.43 22.74 3.52
N ASP A 460 -8.41 22.24 4.74
CA ASP A 460 -7.74 22.90 5.87
C ASP A 460 -6.31 22.34 6.03
N PRO A 461 -5.26 23.09 5.69
CA PRO A 461 -3.89 22.65 5.83
C PRO A 461 -3.34 22.77 7.25
N ASN A 462 -4.07 23.41 8.19
CA ASN A 462 -3.55 23.71 9.53
C ASN A 462 -3.94 22.67 10.58
N LYS A 463 -4.75 21.68 10.21
CA LYS A 463 -5.33 20.68 11.10
C LYS A 463 -5.00 19.28 10.61
N ASN A 464 -4.65 18.38 11.51
CA ASN A 464 -4.34 16.99 11.16
C ASN A 464 -5.51 16.37 10.37
N ILE A 465 -5.22 15.74 9.23
CA ILE A 465 -6.26 15.19 8.35
C ILE A 465 -7.09 14.11 9.04
N LEU A 466 -6.49 13.33 9.96
CA LEU A 466 -7.19 12.30 10.71
C LEU A 466 -8.20 12.92 11.69
N GLN A 467 -7.88 14.07 12.29
CA GLN A 467 -8.84 14.85 13.07
C GLN A 467 -9.98 15.41 12.21
N GLN A 468 -9.70 15.86 10.98
CA GLN A 468 -10.75 16.34 10.06
C GLN A 468 -11.74 15.23 9.70
N ILE A 469 -11.23 14.02 9.43
CA ILE A 469 -12.03 12.81 9.16
C ILE A 469 -12.86 12.42 10.40
N ALA A 470 -12.24 12.38 11.58
CA ALA A 470 -12.91 12.04 12.82
C ALA A 470 -14.04 13.03 13.16
N ASP A 471 -13.77 14.34 13.11
CA ASP A 471 -14.76 15.38 13.39
C ASP A 471 -15.94 15.35 12.40
N PHE A 472 -15.69 15.00 11.14
CA PHE A 472 -16.76 14.80 10.14
C PHE A 472 -17.70 13.66 10.53
N TYR A 473 -17.18 12.45 10.79
CA TYR A 473 -18.03 11.31 11.17
C TYR A 473 -18.74 11.53 12.51
N MET A 474 -18.10 12.22 13.45
CA MET A 474 -18.70 12.55 14.74
C MET A 474 -19.83 13.58 14.64
N LYS A 475 -19.72 14.55 13.73
CA LYS A 475 -20.83 15.45 13.39
C LYS A 475 -22.00 14.66 12.81
N GLN A 476 -21.75 13.79 11.84
CA GLN A 476 -22.80 12.97 11.20
C GLN A 476 -23.51 12.04 12.19
N PHE A 477 -22.76 11.34 13.05
CA PHE A 477 -23.31 10.50 14.12
C PHE A 477 -24.20 11.29 15.07
N THR A 478 -23.77 12.49 15.46
CA THR A 478 -24.54 13.35 16.37
C THR A 478 -25.83 13.88 15.72
N SER A 479 -25.78 14.23 14.42
CA SER A 479 -26.99 14.58 13.66
C SER A 479 -27.98 13.42 13.60
N ALA A 480 -27.53 12.22 13.23
CA ALA A 480 -28.39 11.04 13.17
C ALA A 480 -29.02 10.65 14.54
N GLN A 481 -28.32 10.88 15.66
CA GLN A 481 -28.92 10.69 16.99
C GLN A 481 -30.05 11.68 17.29
N ASN A 482 -29.98 12.91 16.78
CA ASN A 482 -31.02 13.91 16.97
C ASN A 482 -32.25 13.62 16.09
N ASP A 483 -32.04 13.15 14.86
CA ASP A 483 -33.13 12.80 13.94
C ASP A 483 -33.91 11.54 14.38
N LEU A 484 -33.32 10.70 15.24
CA LEU A 484 -33.97 9.55 15.90
C LEU A 484 -34.64 9.90 17.24
N ALA A 485 -34.51 11.14 17.71
CA ALA A 485 -35.07 11.63 18.97
C ALA A 485 -36.37 12.46 18.80
N TYR A 486 -36.90 12.50 17.56
CA TYR A 486 -38.17 13.10 17.15
C TYR A 486 -39.06 12.07 16.43
#